data_AF-A0A6C1S3K6-F1
#
_entry.id   AF-A0A6C1S3K6-F1
#
_cell.length_a   1.000
_cell.length_b   1.000
_cell.length_c   1.000
_cell.angle_alpha   90.00
_cell.angle_beta   90.00
_cell.angle_gamma   90.00
#
_symmetry.space_group_name_H-M   'P 1'
#
loop_
_entity.id
_entity.type
_entity.pdbx_description
1 polymer ?
#
loop_
_entity_poly.entity_id
_entity_poly.type
_entity_poly.pdbx_seq_one_letter_code
_entity_poly.pdbx_strand_id
1 'polypeptide(L)'
;MEKINLTKKLAALFFVALFAAGSFMFKSCELEDSMMCRKATYVDGVLDSATEWEKYSGLRLEEILDEEDVTIGNRTTRWECK
;
A
#
# COMPACT_ATOMS: atom_id res chain seq x y z
N MET A 1 -59.24 -4.59 12.99
CA MET A 1 -58.63 -3.76 11.91
C MET A 1 -57.49 -2.96 12.51
N GLU A 2 -56.27 -3.45 12.34
CA GLU A 2 -55.07 -2.88 12.93
C GLU A 2 -54.60 -1.71 12.06
N LYS A 3 -54.87 -0.48 12.50
CA LYS A 3 -54.34 0.73 11.87
C LYS A 3 -52.85 0.82 12.20
N ILE A 4 -52.03 0.06 11.48
CA ILE A 4 -50.59 0.18 11.59
C ILE A 4 -50.23 1.58 11.09
N ASN A 5 -49.89 2.45 12.04
CA ASN A 5 -49.49 3.84 11.84
C ASN A 5 -48.51 3.96 10.67
N LEU A 6 -49.01 4.46 9.54
CA LEU A 6 -48.27 4.64 8.29
C LEU A 6 -46.98 5.47 8.51
N THR A 7 -47.04 6.39 9.45
CA THR A 7 -45.92 7.23 9.93
C THR A 7 -44.78 6.46 10.57
N LYS A 8 -45.05 5.35 11.28
CA LYS A 8 -44.01 4.51 11.89
C LYS A 8 -43.26 3.67 10.84
N LYS A 9 -43.95 3.23 9.77
CA LYS A 9 -43.34 2.48 8.67
C LYS A 9 -42.43 3.38 7.80
N LEU A 10 -42.85 4.63 7.57
CA LEU A 10 -42.07 5.63 6.84
C LEU A 10 -40.78 6.01 7.57
N ALA A 11 -40.84 6.20 8.90
CA ALA A 11 -39.65 6.49 9.70
C ALA A 11 -38.64 5.33 9.67
N ALA A 12 -39.10 4.08 9.77
CA ALA A 12 -38.23 2.90 9.72
C ALA A 12 -37.52 2.75 8.35
N LEU A 13 -38.22 3.04 7.24
CA LEU A 13 -37.63 3.04 5.90
C LEU A 13 -36.55 4.12 5.73
N PHE A 14 -36.73 5.29 6.35
CA PHE A 14 -35.76 6.38 6.30
C PHE A 14 -34.46 6.05 7.05
N PHE A 15 -34.56 5.37 8.20
CA PHE A 15 -33.39 4.93 8.96
C PHE A 15 -32.59 3.80 8.27
N VAL A 16 -33.27 2.87 7.59
CA VAL A 16 -32.60 1.80 6.82
C VAL A 16 -31.85 2.38 5.61
N ALA A 17 -32.40 3.39 4.95
CA ALA A 17 -31.74 4.06 3.82
C ALA A 17 -30.46 4.81 4.22
N LEU A 18 -30.44 5.42 5.41
CA LEU A 18 -29.26 6.12 5.95
C LEU A 18 -28.12 5.16 6.33
N PHE A 19 -28.42 3.96 6.82
CA PHE A 19 -27.39 2.95 7.13
C PHE A 19 -26.81 2.28 5.88
N ALA A 20 -27.57 2.18 4.78
CA ALA A 20 -27.07 1.61 3.52
C ALA A 20 -26.12 2.55 2.75
N ALA A 21 -26.15 3.85 3.03
CA ALA A 21 -25.27 4.84 2.40
C ALA A 21 -23.88 4.93 3.08
N GLY A 22 -23.72 4.41 4.30
CA GLY A 22 -22.48 4.51 5.07
C GLY A 22 -21.43 3.45 4.75
N SER A 23 -21.76 2.40 4.00
CA SER A 23 -20.89 1.25 3.74
C SER A 23 -20.07 1.32 2.45
N PHE A 24 -20.10 2.45 1.74
CA PHE A 24 -19.31 2.65 0.50
C PHE A 24 -18.21 3.72 0.61
N MET A 25 -17.91 4.24 1.80
CA MET A 25 -16.67 4.97 2.02
C MET A 25 -15.57 3.95 2.35
N PHE A 26 -14.35 4.16 1.84
CA PHE A 26 -13.17 3.29 1.96
C PHE A 26 -13.03 2.14 0.94
N LYS A 27 -13.16 2.49 -0.35
CA LYS A 27 -12.39 1.81 -1.41
C LYS A 27 -11.48 2.81 -2.13
N SER A 28 -10.74 3.60 -1.37
CA SER A 28 -9.49 4.18 -1.84
C SER A 28 -8.35 3.48 -1.09
N CYS A 29 -8.15 2.19 -1.39
CA CYS A 29 -6.77 1.76 -1.55
C CYS A 29 -6.28 2.51 -2.78
N GLU A 30 -5.79 3.74 -2.59
CA GLU A 30 -4.68 4.17 -3.43
C GLU A 30 -3.72 2.98 -3.40
N LEU A 31 -3.42 2.42 -4.57
CA LEU A 31 -2.33 1.46 -4.66
C LEU A 31 -1.13 2.21 -4.10
N GLU A 32 -0.76 1.93 -2.85
CA GLU A 32 0.55 2.32 -2.35
C GLU A 32 1.52 1.75 -3.38
N ASP A 33 2.23 2.63 -4.08
CA ASP A 33 3.21 2.22 -5.07
C ASP A 33 4.11 1.21 -4.38
N SER A 34 4.12 0.00 -4.94
CA SER A 34 4.79 -1.14 -4.35
C SER A 34 5.71 -1.76 -5.38
N MET A 35 6.98 -1.94 -5.02
CA MET A 35 8.00 -2.50 -5.89
C MET A 35 8.66 -3.68 -5.21
N MET A 36 9.17 -4.62 -6.01
CA MET A 36 10.07 -5.64 -5.50
C MET A 36 11.46 -5.01 -5.47
N CYS A 37 12.07 -4.90 -4.30
CA CYS A 37 13.43 -4.39 -4.15
C CYS A 37 14.37 -5.42 -3.50
N ARG A 38 15.67 -5.29 -3.75
CA ARG A 38 16.73 -6.02 -3.05
C ARG A 38 17.97 -5.14 -2.87
N LYS A 39 18.78 -5.44 -1.86
CA LYS A 39 20.09 -4.81 -1.68
C LYS A 39 21.15 -5.69 -2.32
N ALA A 40 21.90 -5.13 -3.28
CA ALA A 40 22.92 -5.84 -4.04
C ALA A 40 24.29 -5.18 -3.84
N THR A 41 25.33 -6.00 -3.71
CA THR A 41 26.72 -5.58 -3.61
C THR A 41 27.49 -6.10 -4.81
N TYR A 42 28.23 -5.20 -5.44
CA TYR A 42 29.07 -5.43 -6.60
C TYR A 42 30.53 -5.24 -6.23
N VAL A 43 31.41 -6.06 -6.79
CA VAL A 43 32.87 -5.90 -6.70
C VAL A 43 33.40 -5.87 -8.13
N ASP A 44 34.12 -4.79 -8.50
CA ASP A 44 34.58 -4.54 -9.87
C ASP A 44 33.43 -4.57 -10.91
N GLY A 45 32.23 -4.12 -10.51
CA GLY A 45 31.04 -4.12 -11.36
C GLY A 45 30.36 -5.48 -11.55
N VAL A 46 30.89 -6.55 -10.94
CA VAL A 46 30.31 -7.90 -10.95
C VAL A 46 29.51 -8.11 -9.68
N LEU A 47 28.33 -8.73 -9.79
CA LEU A 47 27.50 -9.06 -8.62
C LEU A 47 28.25 -10.03 -7.71
N ASP A 48 28.56 -9.59 -6.49
CA ASP A 48 29.22 -10.37 -5.46
C ASP A 48 28.18 -11.02 -4.53
N SER A 49 27.21 -10.23 -4.07
CA SER A 49 26.12 -10.71 -3.20
C SER A 49 24.84 -9.89 -3.35
N ALA A 50 23.70 -10.48 -3.04
CA ALA A 50 22.43 -9.78 -2.96
C ALA A 50 21.48 -10.43 -1.95
N THR A 51 20.62 -9.62 -1.34
CA THR A 51 19.47 -10.12 -0.58
C THR A 51 18.42 -10.72 -1.51
N GLU A 52 17.46 -11.45 -0.93
CA GLU A 52 16.26 -11.84 -1.66
C GLU A 52 15.44 -10.61 -2.09
N TRP A 53 14.61 -10.80 -3.11
CA TRP A 53 13.64 -9.80 -3.53
C TRP A 53 12.49 -9.75 -2.54
N GLU A 54 12.22 -8.58 -1.99
CA GLU A 54 11.12 -8.34 -1.06
C GLU A 54 10.23 -7.20 -1.55
N LYS A 55 8.94 -7.27 -1.23
CA LYS A 55 7.97 -6.25 -1.60
C LYS A 55 8.01 -5.10 -0.59
N TYR A 56 8.27 -3.88 -1.06
CA TYR A 56 8.20 -2.66 -0.27
C TYR A 56 7.14 -1.72 -0.82
N SER A 57 6.48 -0.97 0.05
CA SER A 57 5.40 -0.03 -0.31
C SER A 57 5.45 1.21 0.60
N GLY A 58 4.82 2.30 0.18
CA GLY A 58 4.67 3.53 0.98
C GLY A 58 6.02 4.14 1.38
N LEU A 59 6.09 4.76 2.56
CA LEU A 59 7.28 5.45 3.08
C LEU A 59 8.54 4.59 3.04
N ARG A 60 8.42 3.27 3.25
CA ARG A 60 9.58 2.38 3.22
C ARG A 60 10.17 2.24 1.82
N LEU A 61 9.32 2.24 0.79
CA LEU A 61 9.78 2.25 -0.59
C LEU A 61 10.43 3.60 -0.92
N GLU A 62 9.86 4.71 -0.47
CA GLU A 62 10.44 6.04 -0.67
C GLU A 62 11.85 6.15 -0.06
N GLU A 63 12.04 5.70 1.18
CA GLU A 63 13.36 5.63 1.82
C GLU A 63 14.38 4.81 1.01
N ILE A 64 13.95 3.69 0.41
CA ILE A 64 14.80 2.83 -0.41
C ILE A 64 15.20 3.53 -1.71
N LEU A 65 14.26 4.23 -2.34
CA LEU A 65 14.50 4.95 -3.60
C LEU A 65 15.37 6.20 -3.41
N ASP A 66 15.34 6.80 -2.22
CA ASP A 66 16.18 7.94 -1.84
C ASP A 66 17.56 7.52 -1.28
N GLU A 67 17.80 6.23 -0.98
CA GLU A 67 19.08 5.75 -0.46
C GLU A 67 20.15 5.73 -1.57
N GLU A 68 21.20 6.54 -1.41
CA GLU A 68 22.32 6.60 -2.34
C GLU A 68 23.19 5.32 -2.33
N ASP A 69 23.79 5.01 -3.48
CA ASP A 69 24.78 3.94 -3.62
C ASP A 69 25.98 4.17 -2.69
N VAL A 70 26.36 3.15 -1.92
CA VAL A 70 27.54 3.19 -1.05
C VAL A 70 28.72 2.53 -1.77
N THR A 71 29.76 3.31 -2.07
CA THR A 71 30.99 2.80 -2.72
C THR A 71 32.21 2.91 -1.81
N ILE A 72 32.91 1.80 -1.59
CA ILE A 72 34.15 1.70 -0.80
C ILE A 72 35.19 0.90 -1.61
N GLY A 73 36.20 1.58 -2.15
CA GLY A 73 37.18 0.96 -3.05
C GLY A 73 36.51 0.52 -4.36
N ASN A 74 36.65 -0.76 -4.71
CA ASN A 74 35.99 -1.36 -5.88
C ASN A 74 34.65 -2.02 -5.56
N ARG A 75 34.14 -1.85 -4.33
CA ARG A 75 32.87 -2.40 -3.89
C ARG A 75 31.79 -1.33 -3.90
N THR A 76 30.66 -1.61 -4.54
CA THR A 76 29.46 -0.74 -4.57
C THR A 76 28.26 -1.52 -4.06
N THR A 77 27.56 -1.02 -3.05
CA THR A 77 26.30 -1.56 -2.56
C THR A 77 25.17 -0.60 -2.89
N ARG A 78 24.09 -1.11 -3.49
CA ARG A 78 22.94 -0.31 -3.91
C ARG A 78 21.62 -1.07 -3.83
N TRP A 79 20.52 -0.34 -3.87
CA TRP A 79 19.20 -0.92 -4.06
C TRP A 79 18.88 -1.15 -5.54
N GLU A 80 18.17 -2.24 -5.81
CA GLU A 80 17.61 -2.54 -7.13
C GLU A 80 16.12 -2.80 -6.95
N CYS A 81 15.27 -2.06 -7.67
CA CYS A 81 13.81 -2.18 -7.61
C CYS A 81 13.21 -2.44 -9.00
N LYS A 82 12.09 -3.17 -9.05
CA LYS A 82 11.33 -3.48 -10.28
C LYS A 82 9.82 -3.63 -10.04
#